data_AF-A0A329E6Z7-F1
#
_entry.id   AF-A0A329E6Z7-F1
#
_cell.length_a   1.000
_cell.length_b   1.000
_cell.length_c   1.000
_cell.angle_alpha   90.00
_cell.angle_beta   90.00
_cell.angle_gamma   90.00
#
_symmetry.space_group_name_H-M   'P 1'
#
loop_
_entity.id
_entity.type
_entity.pdbx_description
1 polymer ?
#
loop_
_entity_poly.entity_id
_entity_poly.type
_entity_poly.pdbx_seq_one_letter_code
_entity_poly.pdbx_strand_id
1 'polypeptide(L)'
;MPKYFALLLVLFSPISMAKTISTPATPVPVVVDGNVGKRVCYYQDQAYSEGALLQVGELYMICQAANNFETNGQLKWVQLNNEKKSHKE
;
A
#
# COMPACT_ATOMS: atom_id res chain seq x y z
N MET A 1 -46.74 -11.20 -46.33
CA MET A 1 -46.91 -11.63 -44.91
C MET A 1 -45.66 -11.47 -44.02
N PRO A 2 -44.38 -11.51 -44.46
CA PRO A 2 -43.24 -11.44 -43.52
C PRO A 2 -42.97 -10.05 -42.93
N LYS A 3 -43.41 -8.96 -43.58
CA LYS A 3 -43.23 -7.58 -43.08
C LYS A 3 -43.99 -7.29 -41.80
N TYR A 4 -45.20 -7.84 -41.65
CA TYR A 4 -46.01 -7.66 -40.44
C TYR A 4 -45.53 -8.54 -39.29
N PHE A 5 -44.93 -9.70 -39.60
CA PHE A 5 -44.32 -10.59 -38.62
C PHE A 5 -43.11 -9.95 -37.93
N ALA A 6 -42.27 -9.23 -38.69
CA ALA A 6 -41.13 -8.50 -38.13
C ALA A 6 -41.55 -7.34 -37.21
N LEU A 7 -42.66 -6.65 -37.52
CA LEU A 7 -43.19 -5.56 -36.69
C LEU A 7 -43.73 -6.08 -35.35
N LEU A 8 -44.34 -7.27 -35.35
CA LEU A 8 -44.90 -7.90 -34.15
C LEU A 8 -43.82 -8.36 -33.16
N LEU A 9 -42.63 -8.75 -33.65
CA LEU A 9 -41.50 -9.18 -32.81
C LEU A 9 -40.85 -8.04 -32.01
N VAL A 10 -40.87 -6.80 -32.52
CA VAL A 10 -40.29 -5.64 -31.83
C VAL A 10 -41.14 -5.22 -30.61
N LEU A 11 -42.46 -5.43 -30.68
CA LEU A 11 -43.40 -5.06 -29.61
C LEU A 11 -43.33 -5.99 -28.39
N PHE A 12 -42.72 -7.17 -28.51
CA PHE A 12 -42.63 -8.17 -27.44
C PHE A 12 -41.24 -8.25 -26.78
N SER A 13 -40.39 -7.24 -26.93
CA SER A 13 -39.08 -7.25 -26.26
C SER A 13 -39.21 -7.05 -24.73
N PRO A 14 -38.59 -7.91 -23.90
CA PRO A 14 -38.65 -7.76 -22.46
C PRO A 14 -37.76 -6.59 -21.99
N ILE A 15 -38.34 -5.70 -21.19
CA ILE A 15 -37.62 -4.66 -20.47
C ILE A 15 -36.76 -5.29 -19.37
N SER A 16 -35.44 -5.20 -19.52
CA SER A 16 -34.47 -5.66 -18.52
C SER A 16 -34.34 -4.63 -17.40
N MET A 17 -34.78 -4.99 -16.18
CA MET A 17 -34.58 -4.17 -14.98
C MET A 17 -33.43 -4.73 -14.15
N ALA A 18 -32.32 -4.02 -14.09
CA ALA A 18 -31.18 -4.37 -13.23
C ALA A 18 -31.34 -3.72 -11.85
N LYS A 19 -31.16 -4.51 -10.78
CA LYS A 19 -31.15 -4.00 -9.41
C LYS A 19 -29.80 -3.34 -9.13
N THR A 20 -29.78 -2.01 -9.01
CA THR A 20 -28.57 -1.27 -8.61
C THR A 20 -28.48 -1.25 -7.08
N ILE A 21 -27.40 -1.82 -6.54
CA ILE A 21 -27.03 -1.65 -5.12
C ILE A 21 -25.99 -0.54 -5.07
N SER A 22 -26.35 0.60 -4.48
CA SER A 22 -25.42 1.70 -4.20
C SER A 22 -24.88 1.52 -2.78
N THR A 23 -23.57 1.70 -2.60
CA THR A 23 -22.97 1.74 -1.28
C THR A 23 -23.36 3.04 -0.55
N PRO A 24 -23.55 3.01 0.78
CA PRO A 24 -23.82 4.21 1.56
C PRO A 24 -22.75 5.27 1.31
N ALA A 25 -23.18 6.49 0.94
CA ALA A 25 -22.30 7.63 0.66
C ALA A 25 -21.64 8.23 1.91
N THR A 26 -21.87 7.65 3.10
CA THR A 26 -21.30 8.12 4.35
C THR A 26 -19.83 7.71 4.42
N PRO A 27 -18.87 8.65 4.35
CA PRO A 27 -17.46 8.33 4.51
C PRO A 27 -17.24 7.78 5.92
N VAL A 28 -16.67 6.59 6.02
CA VAL A 28 -16.22 6.04 7.30
C VAL A 28 -14.97 6.85 7.70
N PRO A 29 -14.95 7.50 8.88
CA PRO A 29 -13.76 8.22 9.34
C PRO A 29 -12.66 7.21 9.61
N VAL A 30 -11.66 7.15 8.73
CA VAL A 30 -10.43 6.41 8.97
C VAL A 30 -9.50 7.34 9.75
N VAL A 31 -9.20 6.97 11.00
CA VAL A 31 -8.13 7.63 11.76
C VAL A 31 -6.82 7.15 11.17
N VAL A 32 -6.28 7.93 10.23
CA VAL A 32 -4.98 7.68 9.63
C VAL A 32 -3.95 8.35 10.54
N ASP A 33 -3.16 7.55 11.26
CA ASP A 33 -1.95 8.07 11.91
C ASP A 33 -1.10 8.77 10.84
N GLY A 34 -0.54 9.94 11.13
CA GLY A 34 0.21 10.77 10.18
C GLY A 34 1.46 10.10 9.60
N ASN A 35 1.78 8.87 10.03
CA ASN A 35 2.85 8.03 9.54
C ASN A 35 2.38 6.90 8.60
N VAL A 36 1.08 6.71 8.40
CA VAL A 36 0.55 5.74 7.43
C VAL A 36 1.03 6.11 6.03
N GLY A 37 1.73 5.17 5.38
CA GLY A 37 2.32 5.36 4.06
C GLY A 37 3.69 6.05 4.03
N LYS A 38 4.21 6.51 5.18
CA LYS A 38 5.60 7.01 5.24
C LYS A 38 6.59 5.85 5.34
N ARG A 39 7.73 6.02 4.68
CA ARG A 39 8.88 5.11 4.78
C ARG A 39 9.64 5.43 6.07
N VAL A 40 9.44 4.61 7.11
CA VAL A 40 10.05 4.80 8.44
C VAL A 40 10.45 3.46 9.06
N CYS A 41 11.41 3.48 9.96
CA CYS A 41 11.65 2.37 10.90
C CYS A 41 10.96 2.67 12.22
N TYR A 42 10.34 1.67 12.84
CA TYR A 42 9.68 1.82 14.14
C TYR A 42 10.54 1.26 15.28
N TYR A 43 10.54 1.96 16.41
CA TYR A 43 11.08 1.46 17.69
C TYR A 43 10.39 2.21 18.85
N GLN A 44 9.90 1.48 19.85
CA GLN A 44 9.17 2.04 21.01
C GLN A 44 8.09 3.08 20.63
N ASP A 45 7.20 2.70 19.71
CA ASP A 45 6.09 3.53 19.22
C ASP A 45 6.52 4.86 18.56
N GLN A 46 7.81 5.00 18.21
CA GLN A 46 8.35 6.15 17.49
C GLN A 46 8.79 5.75 16.08
N ALA A 47 8.53 6.66 15.13
CA ALA A 47 8.91 6.54 13.74
C ALA A 47 10.23 7.29 13.48
N TYR A 48 11.16 6.63 12.81
CA TYR A 48 12.49 7.16 12.46
C TYR A 48 12.65 7.20 10.94
N SER A 49 13.20 8.30 10.42
CA SER A 49 13.45 8.47 8.99
C SER A 49 14.68 7.68 8.52
N GLU A 50 14.81 7.51 7.21
CA GLU A 50 16.03 7.00 6.59
C GLU A 50 17.27 7.80 7.06
N GLY A 51 18.35 7.09 7.38
CA GLY A 51 19.59 7.65 7.93
C GLY A 51 19.60 7.84 9.46
N ALA A 52 18.47 7.66 10.16
CA ALA A 52 18.44 7.78 11.61
C ALA A 52 19.31 6.71 12.29
N LEU A 53 20.08 7.14 13.30
CA LEU A 53 20.85 6.26 14.18
C LEU A 53 20.07 5.97 15.46
N LEU A 54 20.03 4.70 15.86
CA LEU A 54 19.41 4.22 17.09
C LEU A 54 20.40 3.36 17.86
N GLN A 55 20.57 3.65 19.14
CA GLN A 55 21.34 2.83 20.07
C GLN A 55 20.41 2.10 21.03
N VAL A 56 20.55 0.78 21.13
CA VAL A 56 19.80 -0.07 22.06
C VAL A 56 20.80 -0.84 22.92
N GLY A 57 21.06 -0.34 24.13
CA GLY A 57 22.15 -0.84 24.96
C GLY A 57 23.51 -0.59 24.29
N GLU A 58 24.20 -1.66 23.92
CA GLU A 58 25.50 -1.61 23.23
C GLU A 58 25.37 -1.75 21.70
N LEU A 59 24.17 -2.01 21.18
CA LEU A 59 23.92 -2.21 19.76
C LEU A 59 23.61 -0.89 19.06
N TYR A 60 24.35 -0.56 18.00
CA TYR A 60 24.05 0.56 17.12
C TYR A 60 23.37 0.08 15.85
N MET A 61 22.34 0.80 15.42
CA MET A 61 21.59 0.52 14.21
C MET A 61 21.33 1.79 13.41
N ILE A 62 21.24 1.65 12.09
CA ILE A 62 20.82 2.70 11.17
C ILE A 62 19.52 2.28 10.47
N CYS A 63 18.58 3.21 10.31
CA CYS A 63 17.38 3.00 9.50
C CYS A 63 17.74 3.22 8.02
N GLN A 64 17.68 2.18 7.19
CA GLN A 64 18.07 2.25 5.78
C GLN A 64 17.20 1.37 4.90
N ALA A 65 17.35 1.49 3.57
CA ALA A 65 16.62 0.67 2.61
C ALA A 65 16.74 -0.83 2.92
N ALA A 66 15.60 -1.54 2.87
CA ALA A 66 15.58 -2.98 3.10
C ALA A 66 16.29 -3.76 1.99
N ASN A 67 16.21 -3.24 0.77
CA ASN A 67 16.75 -3.80 -0.45
C ASN A 67 17.55 -2.74 -1.22
N ASN A 68 18.71 -3.11 -1.77
CA ASN A 68 19.57 -2.17 -2.50
C ASN A 68 19.10 -1.88 -3.94
N PHE A 69 18.13 -2.62 -4.44
CA PHE A 69 17.57 -2.47 -5.79
C PHE A 69 16.25 -1.67 -5.82
N GLU A 70 15.72 -1.30 -4.65
CA GLU A 70 14.46 -0.56 -4.52
C GLU A 70 14.73 0.84 -3.98
N THR A 71 14.52 1.88 -4.80
CA THR A 71 14.69 3.28 -4.36
C THR A 71 13.54 3.77 -3.49
N ASN A 72 12.35 3.17 -3.63
CA ASN A 72 11.12 3.50 -2.90
C ASN A 72 10.62 2.36 -2.00
N GLY A 73 11.47 1.35 -1.75
CA GLY A 73 11.14 0.18 -0.94
C GLY A 73 11.05 0.48 0.56
N GLN A 74 10.63 -0.50 1.35
CA GLN A 74 10.53 -0.34 2.81
C GLN A 74 11.90 -0.07 3.46
N LEU A 75 11.90 0.55 4.65
CA LEU A 75 13.11 0.71 5.45
C LEU A 75 13.21 -0.38 6.52
N LYS A 76 14.42 -0.68 6.98
CA LYS A 76 14.69 -1.60 8.08
C LYS A 76 15.85 -1.11 8.94
N TRP A 77 15.90 -1.57 10.18
CA TRP A 77 17.06 -1.42 11.03
C TRP A 77 18.20 -2.33 10.55
N VAL A 78 19.38 -1.74 10.34
CA VAL A 78 20.61 -2.45 10.01
C VAL A 78 21.63 -2.21 11.10
N GLN A 79 22.18 -3.30 11.65
CA GLN A 79 23.17 -3.23 12.72
C GLN A 79 24.51 -2.71 12.19
N LEU A 80 25.07 -1.76 12.90
CA LEU A 80 26.41 -1.24 12.66
C LEU A 80 27.38 -2.09 13.48
N ASN A 81 27.90 -3.17 12.90
CA ASN A 81 28.95 -3.96 13.55
C ASN A 81 30.24 -3.11 13.65
N ASN A 82 30.80 -3.00 14.85
CA ASN A 82 32.11 -2.37 15.09
C ASN A 82 33.30 -3.27 14.68
N GLU A 83 33.06 -4.41 14.04
CA GLU A 83 34.10 -5.39 13.68
C GLU A 83 34.12 -5.67 12.16
N LYS A 84 34.98 -4.92 11.46
CA LYS A 84 35.86 -5.31 10.33
C LYS A 84 35.33 -5.97 9.02
N LYS A 85 35.86 -5.36 7.94
CA LYS A 85 36.35 -5.93 6.66
C LYS A 85 35.34 -6.27 5.56
N SER A 86 35.14 -5.31 4.65
CA SER A 86 35.20 -5.66 3.22
C SER A 86 36.65 -5.49 2.76
N HIS A 87 37.41 -6.59 2.79
CA HIS A 87 38.40 -6.79 1.73
C HIS A 87 37.65 -6.61 0.41
N LYS A 88 38.06 -5.65 -0.40
CA LYS A 88 37.68 -5.57 -1.80
C LYS A 88 38.94 -5.94 -2.57
N GLU A 89 38.92 -7.14 -3.13
CA GLU A 89 39.79 -7.57 -4.23
C GLU A 89 39.39 -6.82 -5.51
#